data_AF-A0A6N7M5G6-F1
#
_entry.id   AF-A0A6N7M5G6-F1
#
_cell.length_a   1.000
_cell.length_b   1.000
_cell.length_c   1.000
_cell.angle_alpha   90.00
_cell.angle_beta   90.00
_cell.angle_gamma   90.00
#
_symmetry.space_group_name_H-M   'P 1'
#
loop_
_entity.id
_entity.type
_entity.pdbx_description
1 polymer ?
#
loop_
_entity_poly.entity_id
_entity_poly.type
_entity_poly.pdbx_seq_one_letter_code
_entity_poly.pdbx_strand_id
1 'polypeptide(L)'
;MRRREMNFKAILFDLDGTLLNTLDDLADSMNAVLTRSGFKPHDVEAYKYFVGNGMETLVRRVLPEKNRDLTTVSKCKAQMEEEYSSRWADKTRTYDGVPELLNGLTSRNIKMAILSNKPHSFVRITVARFLKPWSFEAVFGARDSCPIKPDPTAAEEICALLNLSPPHRLKYNMACIYLCKRADKFSILIHPGWRHQPISLRIKPRRCRLLRADHASARDRQVAVSDPPAWRSPLYR
;
A
#
# COMPACT_ATOMS: atom_id res chain seq x y z
N MET A 1 -10.25 12.57 -31.13
CA MET A 1 -9.19 12.61 -30.09
C MET A 1 -8.36 11.34 -30.15
N ARG A 2 -7.08 11.41 -30.57
CA ARG A 2 -6.16 10.25 -30.51
C ARG A 2 -5.85 9.95 -29.04
N ARG A 3 -6.36 8.84 -28.52
CA ARG A 3 -6.03 8.36 -27.16
C ARG A 3 -4.55 7.94 -27.16
N ARG A 4 -3.71 8.57 -26.33
CA ARG A 4 -2.30 8.17 -26.12
C ARG A 4 -2.29 6.77 -25.50
N GLU A 5 -1.69 5.81 -26.19
CA GLU A 5 -1.38 4.48 -25.62
C GLU A 5 -0.19 4.64 -24.67
N MET A 6 -0.38 4.33 -23.39
CA MET A 6 0.68 4.32 -22.38
C MET A 6 1.31 2.93 -22.37
N ASN A 7 2.59 2.83 -22.75
CA ASN A 7 3.33 1.57 -22.72
C ASN A 7 4.17 1.49 -21.43
N PHE A 8 3.67 0.77 -20.43
CA PHE A 8 4.39 0.59 -19.17
C PHE A 8 5.47 -0.48 -19.31
N LYS A 9 6.70 -0.15 -18.91
CA LYS A 9 7.82 -1.09 -18.90
C LYS A 9 7.92 -1.91 -17.60
N ALA A 10 7.46 -1.34 -16.49
CA ALA A 10 7.46 -1.99 -15.19
C ALA A 10 6.31 -1.50 -14.30
N ILE A 11 6.00 -2.30 -13.27
CA ILE A 11 5.02 -2.01 -12.22
C ILE A 11 5.67 -2.25 -10.86
N LEU A 12 5.49 -1.29 -9.95
CA LEU A 12 5.96 -1.36 -8.56
C LEU A 12 4.78 -1.52 -7.61
N PHE A 13 4.65 -2.68 -6.98
CA PHE A 13 3.56 -3.01 -6.07
C PHE A 13 3.89 -2.69 -4.62
N ASP A 14 2.88 -2.26 -3.87
CA ASP A 14 2.88 -2.47 -2.43
C ASP A 14 2.48 -3.92 -2.11
N LEU A 15 2.69 -4.37 -0.87
CA LEU A 15 2.42 -5.75 -0.45
C LEU A 15 1.11 -5.87 0.34
N ASP A 16 1.13 -5.43 1.61
CA ASP A 16 0.01 -5.50 2.54
C ASP A 16 -1.13 -4.56 2.08
N GLY A 17 -2.35 -5.09 1.93
CA GLY A 17 -3.49 -4.29 1.43
C GLY A 17 -3.51 -4.09 -0.09
N THR A 18 -2.59 -4.73 -0.81
CA THR A 18 -2.44 -4.61 -2.27
C THR A 18 -2.40 -5.96 -2.97
N LEU A 19 -1.31 -6.71 -2.78
CA LEU A 19 -1.19 -8.07 -3.32
C LEU A 19 -1.75 -9.08 -2.33
N LEU A 20 -1.56 -8.81 -1.03
CA LEU A 20 -1.93 -9.73 0.04
C LEU A 20 -2.89 -9.06 1.02
N ASN A 21 -3.94 -9.80 1.36
CA ASN A 21 -4.78 -9.50 2.50
C ASN A 21 -4.11 -10.06 3.76
N THR A 22 -3.38 -9.21 4.47
CA THR A 22 -2.65 -9.55 5.72
C THR A 22 -3.36 -9.03 6.97
N LEU A 23 -4.55 -8.45 6.81
CA LEU A 23 -5.21 -7.67 7.85
C LEU A 23 -5.58 -8.51 9.07
N ASP A 24 -6.13 -9.71 8.85
CA ASP A 24 -6.59 -10.57 9.95
C ASP A 24 -5.42 -11.01 10.84
N ASP A 25 -4.31 -11.46 10.25
CA ASP A 25 -3.12 -11.88 11.03
C ASP A 25 -2.51 -10.70 11.81
N LEU A 26 -2.49 -9.51 11.22
CA LEU A 26 -2.03 -8.29 11.89
C LEU A 26 -2.94 -7.91 13.06
N ALA A 27 -4.26 -7.94 12.84
CA ALA A 27 -5.25 -7.61 13.85
C ALA A 27 -5.23 -8.61 15.01
N ASP A 28 -5.19 -9.90 14.71
CA ASP A 28 -5.14 -10.96 15.72
C ASP A 28 -3.87 -10.85 16.56
N SER A 29 -2.71 -10.60 15.92
CA SER A 29 -1.43 -10.44 16.62
C SER A 29 -1.47 -9.25 17.57
N MET A 30 -1.89 -8.10 17.06
CA MET A 30 -1.89 -6.88 17.85
C MET A 30 -2.96 -6.92 18.95
N ASN A 31 -4.13 -7.50 18.70
CA ASN A 31 -5.15 -7.70 19.73
C ASN A 31 -4.68 -8.65 20.84
N ALA A 32 -3.91 -9.70 20.50
CA ALA A 32 -3.30 -10.56 21.51
C ALA A 32 -2.31 -9.78 22.39
N VAL A 33 -1.48 -8.94 21.79
CA VAL A 33 -0.53 -8.07 22.52
C VAL A 33 -1.25 -7.03 23.40
N LEU A 34 -2.29 -6.37 22.87
CA LEU A 34 -3.10 -5.41 23.63
C LEU A 34 -3.72 -6.08 24.85
N THR A 35 -4.35 -7.25 24.65
CA THR A 35 -5.00 -8.01 25.72
C THR A 35 -3.98 -8.39 26.81
N ARG A 36 -2.82 -8.95 26.43
CA ARG A 36 -1.75 -9.29 27.38
C ARG A 36 -1.18 -8.07 28.12
N SER A 37 -1.23 -6.90 27.49
CA SER A 37 -0.75 -5.64 28.06
C SER A 37 -1.83 -4.89 28.86
N GLY A 38 -3.02 -5.46 29.02
CA GLY A 38 -4.13 -4.85 29.77
C GLY A 38 -4.88 -3.75 29.02
N PHE A 39 -4.73 -3.67 27.70
CA PHE A 39 -5.43 -2.74 26.83
C PHE A 39 -6.62 -3.38 26.13
N LYS A 40 -7.62 -2.56 25.79
CA LYS A 40 -8.79 -3.02 25.04
C LYS A 40 -8.40 -3.36 23.59
N PRO A 41 -8.77 -4.55 23.07
CA PRO A 41 -8.58 -4.88 21.67
C PRO A 41 -9.51 -4.06 20.76
N HIS A 42 -9.22 -4.05 19.46
CA HIS A 42 -10.01 -3.38 18.43
C HIS A 42 -10.66 -4.38 17.49
N ASP A 43 -11.78 -3.99 16.87
CA ASP A 43 -12.35 -4.76 15.78
C ASP A 43 -11.36 -4.85 14.61
N VAL A 44 -11.33 -6.00 13.92
CA VAL A 44 -10.43 -6.24 12.79
C VAL A 44 -10.57 -5.18 11.71
N GLU A 45 -11.79 -4.70 11.45
CA GLU A 45 -12.07 -3.66 10.46
C GLU A 45 -11.38 -2.32 10.78
N ALA A 46 -11.19 -2.00 12.07
CA ALA A 46 -10.50 -0.77 12.48
C ALA A 46 -9.02 -0.78 12.06
N TYR A 47 -8.40 -1.97 11.96
CA TYR A 47 -7.00 -2.10 11.56
C TYR A 47 -6.71 -1.58 10.15
N LYS A 48 -7.72 -1.46 9.27
CA LYS A 48 -7.58 -0.83 7.95
C LYS A 48 -7.09 0.63 8.03
N TYR A 49 -7.34 1.29 9.15
CA TYR A 49 -6.92 2.68 9.40
C TYR A 49 -5.63 2.76 10.23
N PHE A 50 -5.20 1.66 10.84
CA PHE A 50 -3.99 1.61 11.66
C PHE A 50 -2.75 1.19 10.87
N VAL A 51 -2.90 0.31 9.87
CA VAL A 51 -1.79 -0.23 9.07
C VAL A 51 -1.27 0.74 8.00
N GLY A 52 -0.06 0.50 7.49
CA GLY A 52 0.53 1.19 6.31
C GLY A 52 1.83 1.98 6.56
N ASN A 53 2.15 2.34 7.81
CA ASN A 53 3.31 3.16 8.17
C ASN A 53 4.30 2.44 9.11
N GLY A 54 4.38 1.12 8.97
CA GLY A 54 5.23 0.26 9.81
C GLY A 54 4.63 -0.10 11.17
N MET A 55 5.27 -1.04 11.85
CA MET A 55 4.79 -1.62 13.12
C MET A 55 4.74 -0.63 14.27
N GLU A 56 5.72 0.27 14.40
CA GLU A 56 5.68 1.28 15.46
C GLU A 56 4.47 2.20 15.32
N THR A 57 4.17 2.64 14.09
CA THR A 57 3.00 3.48 13.84
C THR A 57 1.70 2.73 14.13
N LEU A 58 1.61 1.45 13.78
CA LEU A 58 0.48 0.58 14.16
C LEU A 58 0.29 0.56 15.67
N VAL A 59 1.35 0.25 16.43
CA VAL A 59 1.32 0.18 17.90
C VAL A 59 0.88 1.51 18.50
N ARG A 60 1.45 2.62 18.05
CA ARG A 60 1.06 3.96 18.51
C ARG A 60 -0.42 4.22 18.25
N ARG A 61 -0.94 3.88 17.06
CA ARG A 61 -2.34 4.14 16.68
C ARG A 61 -3.34 3.32 17.49
N VAL A 62 -3.02 2.07 17.82
CA VAL A 62 -3.93 1.19 18.60
C VAL A 62 -3.90 1.50 20.10
N LEU A 63 -2.80 2.05 20.61
CA LEU A 63 -2.71 2.44 22.01
C LEU A 63 -3.51 3.70 22.31
N PRO A 64 -4.15 3.79 23.49
CA PRO A 64 -4.74 5.04 24.00
C PRO A 64 -3.69 6.15 24.04
N GLU A 65 -4.08 7.39 23.76
CA GLU A 65 -3.16 8.52 23.65
C GLU A 65 -2.25 8.71 24.87
N LYS A 66 -2.83 8.57 26.07
CA LYS A 66 -2.12 8.65 27.37
C LYS A 66 -1.07 7.54 27.59
N ASN A 67 -1.05 6.50 26.76
CA ASN A 67 -0.17 5.33 26.88
C ASN A 67 0.82 5.23 25.70
N ARG A 68 1.02 6.31 24.95
CA ARG A 68 1.94 6.36 23.79
C ARG A 68 3.36 6.80 24.18
N ASP A 69 3.74 6.65 25.44
CA ASP A 69 5.10 6.88 25.92
C ASP A 69 6.08 5.89 25.26
N LEU A 70 7.36 6.27 25.21
CA LEU A 70 8.39 5.50 24.51
C LEU A 70 8.55 4.07 25.06
N THR A 71 8.43 3.89 26.37
CA THR A 71 8.61 2.60 27.03
C THR A 71 7.47 1.65 26.67
N THR A 72 6.22 2.11 26.78
CA THR A 72 5.04 1.31 26.45
C THR A 72 5.01 0.94 24.97
N VAL A 73 5.27 1.91 24.08
CA VAL A 73 5.31 1.68 22.62
C VAL A 73 6.40 0.68 22.25
N SER A 74 7.60 0.83 22.80
CA SER A 74 8.73 -0.07 22.49
C SER A 74 8.45 -1.50 22.96
N LYS A 75 7.88 -1.66 24.16
CA LYS A 75 7.48 -2.96 24.70
C LYS A 75 6.40 -3.63 23.83
N CYS A 76 5.34 -2.90 23.51
CA CYS A 76 4.24 -3.45 22.69
C CYS A 76 4.71 -3.78 21.27
N LYS A 77 5.63 -2.98 20.70
CA LYS A 77 6.24 -3.26 19.39
C LYS A 77 7.02 -4.56 19.39
N ALA A 78 7.90 -4.76 20.38
CA ALA A 78 8.67 -6.00 20.48
C ALA A 78 7.75 -7.23 20.63
N GLN A 79 6.72 -7.12 21.46
CA GLN A 79 5.71 -8.18 21.63
C GLN A 79 4.89 -8.43 20.36
N MET A 80 4.60 -7.38 19.58
CA MET A 80 3.91 -7.50 18.29
C MET A 80 4.80 -8.17 17.24
N GLU A 81 6.09 -7.85 17.19
CA GLU A 81 7.04 -8.50 16.29
C GLU A 81 7.15 -10.00 16.58
N GLU A 82 7.28 -10.36 17.87
CA GLU A 82 7.28 -11.75 18.32
C GLU A 82 5.97 -12.45 17.97
N GLU A 83 4.83 -11.87 18.34
CA GLU A 83 3.53 -12.47 18.09
C GLU A 83 3.27 -12.67 16.59
N TYR A 84 3.50 -11.63 15.79
CA TYR A 84 3.30 -11.69 14.34
C TYR A 84 4.25 -12.69 13.68
N SER A 85 5.47 -12.87 14.19
CA SER A 85 6.41 -13.86 13.65
C SER A 85 5.88 -15.30 13.70
N SER A 86 4.98 -15.61 14.65
CA SER A 86 4.36 -16.93 14.79
C SER A 86 3.15 -17.14 13.87
N ARG A 87 2.43 -16.07 13.51
CA ARG A 87 1.11 -16.16 12.84
C ARG A 87 0.97 -15.38 11.53
N TRP A 88 2.03 -14.78 11.01
CA TRP A 88 1.99 -13.90 9.82
C TRP A 88 1.41 -14.54 8.55
N ALA A 89 1.21 -15.86 8.52
CA ALA A 89 0.76 -16.63 7.37
C ALA A 89 -0.57 -17.38 7.59
N ASP A 90 -1.16 -17.32 8.78
CA ASP A 90 -2.28 -18.20 9.14
C ASP A 90 -3.53 -17.89 8.31
N LYS A 91 -3.90 -16.60 8.24
CA LYS A 91 -5.05 -16.10 7.47
C LYS A 91 -4.65 -15.28 6.25
N THR A 92 -3.37 -14.93 6.11
CA THR A 92 -2.87 -14.14 4.98
C THR A 92 -3.08 -14.87 3.66
N ARG A 93 -3.73 -14.21 2.69
CA ARG A 93 -3.94 -14.75 1.33
C ARG A 93 -3.77 -13.65 0.29
N THR A 94 -3.61 -14.03 -0.98
CA THR A 94 -3.72 -13.07 -2.10
C THR A 94 -5.14 -12.53 -2.18
N TYR A 95 -5.31 -11.26 -2.57
CA TYR A 95 -6.65 -10.77 -2.91
C TYR A 95 -7.17 -11.43 -4.19
N ASP A 96 -8.49 -11.56 -4.28
CA ASP A 96 -9.16 -11.99 -5.52
C ASP A 96 -8.75 -11.12 -6.71
N GLY A 97 -8.45 -11.73 -7.85
CA GLY A 97 -7.99 -11.04 -9.05
C GLY A 97 -6.48 -10.77 -9.10
N VAL A 98 -5.74 -10.91 -7.98
CA VAL A 98 -4.28 -10.72 -7.96
C VAL A 98 -3.56 -11.77 -8.80
N PRO A 99 -3.87 -13.09 -8.69
CA PRO A 99 -3.24 -14.09 -9.54
C PRO A 99 -3.42 -13.81 -11.04
N GLU A 100 -4.63 -13.44 -11.46
CA GLU A 100 -4.98 -13.11 -12.84
C GLU A 100 -4.26 -11.85 -13.32
N LEU A 101 -4.16 -10.84 -12.46
CA LEU A 101 -3.40 -9.63 -12.70
C LEU A 101 -1.92 -9.95 -12.94
N LEU A 102 -1.27 -10.69 -12.04
CA LEU A 102 0.15 -11.02 -12.14
C LEU A 102 0.44 -11.90 -13.37
N ASN A 103 -0.40 -12.90 -13.65
CA ASN A 103 -0.33 -13.70 -14.89
C ASN A 103 -0.45 -12.83 -16.15
N GLY A 104 -1.38 -11.86 -16.13
CA GLY A 104 -1.59 -10.93 -17.22
C GLY A 104 -0.40 -10.00 -17.47
N LEU A 105 0.38 -9.67 -16.44
CA LEU A 105 1.58 -8.85 -16.56
C LEU A 105 2.78 -9.68 -17.03
N THR A 106 2.96 -10.89 -16.47
CA THR A 106 4.00 -11.83 -16.90
C THR A 106 3.87 -12.18 -18.38
N SER A 107 2.67 -12.53 -18.85
CA SER A 107 2.41 -12.83 -20.28
C SER A 107 2.69 -11.67 -21.24
N ARG A 108 2.77 -10.44 -20.72
CA ARG A 108 3.08 -9.22 -21.50
C ARG A 108 4.54 -8.79 -21.36
N ASN A 109 5.35 -9.56 -20.65
CA ASN A 109 6.73 -9.22 -20.34
C ASN A 109 6.86 -7.84 -19.64
N ILE A 110 5.87 -7.50 -18.80
CA ILE A 110 5.93 -6.30 -17.97
C ILE A 110 6.69 -6.65 -16.70
N LYS A 111 7.78 -5.92 -16.43
CA LYS A 111 8.59 -6.13 -15.23
C LYS A 111 7.80 -5.80 -13.97
N MET A 112 7.99 -6.58 -12.91
CA MET A 112 7.29 -6.39 -11.65
C MET A 112 8.30 -6.23 -10.51
N ALA A 113 8.00 -5.35 -9.57
CA ALA A 113 8.79 -5.15 -8.35
C ALA A 113 7.86 -4.92 -7.16
N ILE A 114 8.36 -5.15 -5.94
CA ILE A 114 7.64 -4.93 -4.68
C ILE A 114 8.41 -3.90 -3.84
N LEU A 115 7.69 -2.92 -3.28
CA LEU A 115 8.18 -1.97 -2.28
C LEU A 115 7.14 -1.79 -1.17
N SER A 116 7.45 -2.34 0.01
CA SER A 116 6.59 -2.30 1.20
C SER A 116 7.27 -1.58 2.37
N ASN A 117 6.47 -0.99 3.26
CA ASN A 117 6.93 -0.49 4.57
C ASN A 117 7.05 -1.60 5.63
N LYS A 118 6.65 -2.83 5.30
CA LYS A 118 6.87 -4.02 6.13
C LYS A 118 8.37 -4.30 6.26
N PRO A 119 8.87 -4.79 7.42
CA PRO A 119 10.29 -5.13 7.57
C PRO A 119 10.79 -6.04 6.46
N HIS A 120 11.98 -5.79 5.92
CA HIS A 120 12.50 -6.47 4.73
C HIS A 120 12.56 -7.99 4.88
N SER A 121 12.93 -8.51 6.05
CA SER A 121 12.91 -9.95 6.35
C SER A 121 11.52 -10.56 6.16
N PHE A 122 10.49 -9.91 6.70
CA PHE A 122 9.10 -10.32 6.55
C PHE A 122 8.61 -10.24 5.12
N VAL A 123 8.97 -9.19 4.36
CA VAL A 123 8.62 -9.08 2.93
C VAL A 123 9.17 -10.29 2.17
N ARG A 124 10.45 -10.64 2.38
CA ARG A 124 11.09 -11.77 1.67
C ARG A 124 10.38 -13.10 1.92
N ILE A 125 10.12 -13.45 3.19
CA ILE A 125 9.43 -14.71 3.51
C ILE A 125 7.98 -14.72 3.00
N THR A 126 7.31 -13.57 3.04
CA THR A 126 5.93 -13.42 2.59
C THR A 126 5.82 -13.62 1.08
N VAL A 127 6.69 -12.97 0.31
CA VAL A 127 6.75 -13.11 -1.16
C VAL A 127 7.11 -14.54 -1.55
N ALA A 128 8.11 -15.14 -0.89
CA ALA A 128 8.50 -16.52 -1.15
C ALA A 128 7.39 -17.54 -0.84
N ARG A 129 6.51 -17.23 0.12
CA ARG A 129 5.39 -18.10 0.50
C ARG A 129 4.19 -17.95 -0.43
N PHE A 130 3.74 -16.72 -0.66
CA PHE A 130 2.44 -16.47 -1.30
C PHE A 130 2.52 -16.09 -2.78
N LEU A 131 3.67 -15.59 -3.23
CA LEU A 131 3.85 -15.08 -4.59
C LEU A 131 4.91 -15.86 -5.38
N LYS A 132 5.31 -17.05 -4.90
CA LYS A 132 6.28 -17.95 -5.52
C LYS A 132 6.09 -18.19 -7.03
N PRO A 133 4.85 -18.26 -7.59
CA PRO A 133 4.67 -18.49 -9.02
C PRO A 133 5.13 -17.34 -9.92
N TRP A 134 5.36 -16.13 -9.39
CA TRP A 134 5.70 -14.94 -10.17
C TRP A 134 7.08 -14.41 -9.82
N SER A 135 7.79 -13.94 -10.85
CA SER A 135 9.10 -13.30 -10.69
C SER A 135 8.96 -11.80 -10.46
N PHE A 136 9.70 -11.30 -9.48
CA PHE A 136 9.84 -9.87 -9.21
C PHE A 136 11.31 -9.50 -9.33
N GLU A 137 11.60 -8.48 -10.13
CA GLU A 137 12.95 -7.99 -10.40
C GLU A 137 13.59 -7.36 -9.16
N ALA A 138 12.76 -6.80 -8.26
CA ALA A 138 13.18 -6.28 -6.97
C ALA A 138 12.08 -6.51 -5.93
N VAL A 139 12.48 -6.86 -4.70
CA VAL A 139 11.57 -7.12 -3.58
C VAL A 139 12.11 -6.40 -2.34
N PHE A 140 11.66 -5.17 -2.12
CA PHE A 140 12.13 -4.31 -1.05
C PHE A 140 11.10 -4.14 0.06
N GLY A 141 11.60 -4.16 1.29
CA GLY A 141 10.87 -3.80 2.49
C GLY A 141 11.60 -2.68 3.22
N ALA A 142 11.17 -2.35 4.44
CA ALA A 142 11.89 -1.43 5.30
C ALA A 142 13.27 -1.98 5.69
N ARG A 143 14.32 -1.18 5.51
CA ARG A 143 15.74 -1.48 5.77
C ARG A 143 16.36 -0.25 6.44
N ASP A 144 17.28 -0.43 7.37
CA ASP A 144 17.90 0.70 8.09
C ASP A 144 18.70 1.63 7.17
N SER A 145 19.22 1.10 6.06
CA SER A 145 19.99 1.85 5.06
C SER A 145 19.16 2.75 4.15
N CYS A 146 17.83 2.73 4.24
CA CYS A 146 16.95 3.47 3.34
C CYS A 146 15.67 3.95 4.04
N PRO A 147 15.26 5.22 3.87
CA PRO A 147 13.99 5.69 4.39
C PRO A 147 12.82 4.90 3.79
N ILE A 148 11.77 4.72 4.59
CA ILE A 148 10.53 4.05 4.18
C ILE A 148 9.63 5.00 3.35
N LYS A 149 8.63 4.44 2.65
CA LYS A 149 7.62 5.26 1.96
C LYS A 149 6.93 6.20 2.97
N PRO A 150 6.68 7.48 2.61
CA PRO A 150 6.56 8.02 1.25
C PRO A 150 7.86 8.52 0.60
N ASP A 151 9.02 8.36 1.25
CA ASP A 151 10.29 8.77 0.67
C ASP A 151 10.58 8.03 -0.66
N PRO A 152 11.02 8.73 -1.73
CA PRO A 152 11.19 8.12 -3.04
C PRO A 152 12.46 7.27 -3.17
N THR A 153 13.42 7.35 -2.24
CA THR A 153 14.77 6.75 -2.36
C THR A 153 14.72 5.28 -2.77
N ALA A 154 13.94 4.46 -2.05
CA ALA A 154 13.83 3.03 -2.36
C ALA A 154 13.17 2.76 -3.73
N ALA A 155 12.21 3.59 -4.13
CA ALA A 155 11.60 3.47 -5.44
C ALA A 155 12.61 3.82 -6.53
N GLU A 156 13.40 4.88 -6.37
CA GLU A 156 14.44 5.29 -7.31
C GLU A 156 15.54 4.24 -7.46
N GLU A 157 15.92 3.58 -6.37
CA GLU A 157 16.84 2.43 -6.37
C GLU A 157 16.29 1.29 -7.26
N ILE A 158 15.01 0.94 -7.12
CA ILE A 158 14.37 -0.06 -7.99
C ILE A 158 14.38 0.38 -9.45
N CYS A 159 14.17 1.67 -9.73
CA CYS A 159 14.18 2.19 -11.10
C CYS A 159 15.56 2.02 -11.74
N ALA A 160 16.61 2.37 -10.99
CA ALA A 160 17.98 2.20 -11.42
C ALA A 160 18.29 0.72 -11.71
N LEU A 161 17.91 -0.21 -10.83
CA LEU A 161 18.05 -1.65 -11.04
C LEU A 161 17.34 -2.13 -12.33
N LEU A 162 16.20 -1.53 -12.65
CA LEU A 162 15.42 -1.86 -13.84
C LEU A 162 15.92 -1.19 -15.12
N ASN A 163 16.95 -0.34 -15.05
CA ASN A 163 17.40 0.55 -16.13
C ASN A 163 16.26 1.45 -16.65
N LEU A 164 15.41 1.92 -15.74
CA LEU A 164 14.32 2.85 -16.02
C LEU A 164 14.63 4.20 -15.39
N SER A 165 14.30 5.31 -16.05
CA SER A 165 14.53 6.60 -15.40
C SER A 165 13.54 6.79 -14.24
N PRO A 166 13.94 7.54 -13.19
CA PRO A 166 13.16 7.68 -11.97
C PRO A 166 11.77 8.28 -12.20
N PRO A 167 10.79 8.00 -11.32
CA PRO A 167 9.41 8.47 -11.48
C PRO A 167 9.31 10.00 -11.38
N HIS A 168 10.24 10.65 -10.65
CA HIS A 168 10.30 12.12 -10.53
C HIS A 168 10.83 12.83 -11.80
N ARG A 169 11.42 12.09 -12.75
CA ARG A 169 12.09 12.66 -13.94
C ARG A 169 11.41 12.34 -15.27
N LEU A 170 10.32 11.58 -15.28
CA LEU A 170 9.69 11.14 -16.52
C LEU A 170 8.18 11.36 -16.53
N LYS A 171 7.74 12.21 -17.46
CA LYS A 171 6.33 12.36 -17.79
C LYS A 171 5.68 11.08 -18.37
N TYR A 172 6.43 10.06 -18.85
CA TYR A 172 5.80 8.95 -19.62
C TYR A 172 6.48 7.56 -19.63
N ASN A 173 7.62 7.28 -18.98
CA ASN A 173 8.35 6.01 -19.21
C ASN A 173 8.39 5.02 -18.03
N MET A 174 7.78 5.37 -16.90
CA MET A 174 7.55 4.43 -15.81
C MET A 174 6.39 4.94 -14.98
N ALA A 175 5.34 4.13 -14.82
CA ALA A 175 4.41 4.38 -13.75
C ALA A 175 4.83 3.51 -12.58
N CYS A 176 5.30 4.14 -11.50
CA CYS A 176 5.15 3.55 -10.18
C CYS A 176 3.65 3.47 -9.91
N ILE A 177 3.05 2.34 -10.30
CA ILE A 177 1.64 2.04 -10.08
C ILE A 177 1.51 1.53 -8.64
N TYR A 178 1.27 2.44 -7.71
CA TYR A 178 0.81 2.01 -6.38
C TYR A 178 -0.61 1.48 -6.55
N LEU A 179 -0.75 0.16 -6.60
CA LEU A 179 -2.04 -0.49 -6.48
C LEU A 179 -2.45 -0.42 -5.01
N CYS A 180 -3.60 0.15 -4.72
CA CYS A 180 -4.22 0.08 -3.39
C CYS A 180 -5.69 -0.32 -3.60
N LYS A 181 -6.14 -1.40 -2.95
CA LYS A 181 -7.54 -1.80 -2.98
C LYS A 181 -8.31 -0.89 -2.01
N ARG A 182 -9.22 -0.07 -2.53
CA ARG A 182 -10.26 0.59 -1.74
C ARG A 182 -11.61 0.22 -2.36
N ALA A 183 -12.42 -0.54 -1.62
CA ALA A 183 -13.77 -0.97 -1.98
C ALA A 183 -13.91 -1.61 -3.39
N ASP A 184 -13.50 -2.88 -3.52
CA ASP A 184 -13.80 -3.76 -4.67
C ASP A 184 -13.31 -3.32 -6.06
N LYS A 185 -12.38 -2.37 -6.09
CA LYS A 185 -11.70 -1.91 -7.31
C LYS A 185 -10.19 -1.80 -7.08
N PHE A 186 -9.41 -2.38 -7.99
CA PHE A 186 -7.97 -2.11 -8.09
C PHE A 186 -7.79 -0.67 -8.59
N SER A 187 -7.40 0.23 -7.68
CA SER A 187 -7.03 1.60 -8.04
C SER A 187 -5.53 1.68 -8.25
N ILE A 188 -5.13 2.28 -9.35
CA ILE A 188 -3.77 2.46 -9.81
C ILE A 188 -3.45 3.93 -9.64
N LEU A 189 -2.63 4.20 -8.64
CA LEU A 189 -2.05 5.51 -8.45
C LEU A 189 -0.84 5.60 -9.38
N ILE A 190 -0.99 6.33 -10.48
CA ILE A 190 0.14 6.75 -11.32
C ILE A 190 0.55 8.12 -10.84
N HIS A 191 1.78 8.26 -10.34
CA HIS A 191 2.23 9.52 -9.76
C HIS A 191 3.32 10.26 -10.57
N PRO A 192 3.06 11.49 -11.07
CA PRO A 192 4.10 12.43 -11.53
C PRO A 192 4.34 13.64 -10.57
N GLY A 193 4.08 13.52 -9.27
CA GLY A 193 4.14 14.59 -8.24
C GLY A 193 2.87 14.66 -7.35
N TRP A 194 2.92 13.98 -6.20
CA TRP A 194 1.88 13.74 -5.17
C TRP A 194 0.53 14.52 -5.19
N ARG A 195 -0.45 14.08 -5.99
CA ARG A 195 -1.91 14.22 -5.80
C ARG A 195 -2.68 12.92 -6.06
N HIS A 196 -3.63 12.59 -5.18
CA HIS A 196 -4.52 11.43 -5.27
C HIS A 196 -5.49 11.57 -6.46
N GLN A 197 -5.27 10.83 -7.54
CA GLN A 197 -6.35 10.50 -8.46
C GLN A 197 -6.44 8.98 -8.60
N PRO A 198 -7.56 8.36 -8.21
CA PRO A 198 -7.77 6.93 -8.42
C PRO A 198 -7.94 6.68 -9.92
N ILE A 199 -7.14 5.76 -10.48
CA ILE A 199 -7.33 5.29 -11.85
C ILE A 199 -7.68 3.80 -11.82
N SER A 200 -8.76 3.39 -12.47
CA SER A 200 -9.03 1.97 -12.69
C SER A 200 -8.26 1.46 -13.92
N LEU A 201 -7.38 0.46 -13.79
CA LEU A 201 -7.01 -0.33 -14.97
C LEU A 201 -8.04 -1.43 -15.20
N ARG A 202 -8.37 -1.63 -16.48
CA ARG A 202 -9.02 -2.84 -16.95
C ARG A 202 -8.05 -3.55 -17.89
N ILE A 203 -7.46 -4.65 -17.42
CA ILE A 203 -6.56 -5.47 -18.21
C ILE A 203 -7.41 -6.30 -19.16
N LYS A 204 -7.48 -5.93 -20.45
CA LYS A 204 -8.13 -6.74 -21.49
C LYS A 204 -7.09 -7.60 -22.21
N PRO A 205 -7.42 -8.81 -22.70
CA PRO A 205 -6.47 -9.82 -23.22
C PRO A 205 -5.51 -9.37 -24.34
N ARG A 206 -5.69 -8.18 -24.93
CA ARG A 206 -4.75 -7.62 -25.94
C ARG A 206 -4.21 -6.22 -25.63
N ARG A 207 -4.63 -5.56 -24.53
CA ARG A 207 -4.21 -4.17 -24.20
C ARG A 207 -4.26 -3.91 -22.68
N CYS A 208 -3.20 -3.32 -22.12
CA CYS A 208 -3.27 -2.62 -20.83
C CYS A 208 -3.88 -1.24 -21.10
N ARG A 209 -5.17 -1.04 -20.80
CA ARG A 209 -5.81 0.27 -20.91
C ARG A 209 -6.08 0.82 -19.52
N LEU A 210 -5.56 2.01 -19.24
CA LEU A 210 -6.18 2.88 -18.24
C LEU A 210 -7.51 3.35 -18.80
N LEU A 211 -8.56 3.22 -18.00
CA LEU A 211 -9.75 4.04 -18.18
C LEU A 211 -9.61 5.17 -17.16
N ARG A 212 -9.58 6.44 -17.63
CA ARG A 212 -9.95 7.53 -16.71
C ARG A 212 -11.38 7.24 -16.25
N ALA A 213 -11.66 7.44 -14.97
CA ALA A 213 -13.05 7.56 -14.55
C ALA A 213 -13.64 8.70 -15.37
N ASP A 214 -14.54 8.39 -16.29
CA ASP A 214 -15.30 9.41 -17.00
C ASP A 214 -16.02 10.21 -15.92
N HIS A 215 -15.83 11.53 -15.90
CA HIS A 215 -16.74 12.41 -15.21
C HIS A 215 -18.12 12.17 -15.85
N ALA A 216 -18.96 11.38 -15.17
CA ALA A 216 -20.39 11.47 -15.39
C ALA A 216 -20.73 12.96 -15.20
N SER A 217 -21.21 13.58 -16.27
CA SER A 217 -21.65 14.96 -16.28
C SER A 217 -22.78 15.13 -15.27
N ALA A 218 -22.45 15.50 -14.04
CA ALA A 218 -23.37 16.14 -13.12
C ALA A 218 -23.52 17.61 -13.56
N ARG A 219 -24.16 17.82 -14.71
CA ARG A 219 -24.95 19.03 -14.94
C ARG A 219 -26.39 18.64 -14.61
N ASP A 220 -27.06 19.54 -13.91
CA ASP A 220 -28.45 19.46 -13.46
C ASP A 220 -28.69 18.65 -12.18
N ARG A 221 -28.39 19.31 -11.05
CA ARG A 221 -29.38 19.67 -10.01
C ARG A 221 -28.74 20.68 -9.05
N GLN A 222 -29.07 21.95 -9.24
CA GLN A 222 -28.93 22.97 -8.20
C GLN A 222 -29.79 22.57 -7.01
N VAL A 223 -29.17 22.35 -5.85
CA VAL A 223 -29.81 22.61 -4.55
C VAL A 223 -28.78 23.35 -3.71
N ALA A 224 -29.21 24.47 -3.16
CA ALA A 224 -28.40 25.50 -2.51
C ALA A 224 -27.49 24.94 -1.39
N VAL A 225 -26.23 25.39 -1.41
CA VAL A 225 -25.32 25.26 -0.28
C VAL A 225 -25.61 26.42 0.67
N SER A 226 -26.16 26.12 1.83
CA SER A 226 -26.01 26.98 3.02
C SER A 226 -24.71 26.59 3.72
N ASP A 227 -23.83 27.57 3.94
CA ASP A 227 -22.52 27.40 4.55
C ASP A 227 -22.58 26.83 5.98
N PRO A 228 -21.71 25.85 6.34
CA PRO A 228 -21.33 25.60 7.72
C PRO A 228 -19.96 26.21 8.07
N PRO A 229 -19.70 26.48 9.36
CA PRO A 229 -18.85 27.58 9.81
C PRO A 229 -17.35 27.27 9.80
N ALA A 230 -16.58 28.35 9.67
CA ALA A 230 -15.12 28.40 9.75
C ALA A 230 -14.62 27.95 11.14
N TRP A 231 -13.80 26.90 11.16
CA TRP A 231 -12.97 26.57 12.31
C TRP A 231 -11.54 27.08 12.08
N ARG A 232 -11.23 28.24 12.67
CA ARG A 232 -9.85 28.65 12.96
C ARG A 232 -9.46 28.02 14.31
N SER A 233 -8.29 27.40 14.38
CA SER A 233 -7.57 27.26 15.65
C SER A 233 -6.07 27.47 15.41
N PRO A 234 -5.40 28.28 16.26
CA PRO A 234 -3.99 28.63 16.14
C PRO A 234 -3.14 27.52 16.77
N LEU A 235 -1.91 27.32 16.29
CA LEU A 235 -0.72 26.84 17.03
C LEU A 235 0.31 26.25 16.04
N TYR A 236 1.02 27.15 15.36
CA TYR A 236 2.43 26.96 15.02
C TYR A 236 3.08 28.33 15.21
N ARG A 237 3.83 28.48 16.30
CA ARG A 237 4.94 29.42 16.40
C ARG A 237 6.21 28.59 16.31
#